data_AF-A0A9E4TPJ9-F1
#
_entry.id   AF-A0A9E4TPJ9-F1
#
_cell.length_a   1.000
_cell.length_b   1.000
_cell.length_c   1.000
_cell.angle_alpha   90.00
_cell.angle_beta   90.00
_cell.angle_gamma   90.00
#
_symmetry.space_group_name_H-M   'P 1'
#
loop_
_entity.id
_entity.type
_entity.pdbx_description
1 polymer ?
#
loop_
_entity_poly.entity_id
_entity_poly.type
_entity_poly.pdbx_seq_one_letter_code
_entity_poly.pdbx_strand_id
1 'polypeptide(L)' 'MIRALLDEGFLFVRQRGSHRRYAHPDGRRVTVPFTRSGDTFAAGTLKSIVELQARWSGEDLQRMGLL' A
#
# COMPACT_ATOMS: atom_id res chain seq x y z
N MET A 1 -4.04 -0.73 5.15
CA MET A 1 -2.97 -0.59 4.13
C MET A 1 -2.19 -1.88 3.90
N ILE A 2 -1.28 -2.31 4.79
CA ILE A 2 -0.44 -3.50 4.54
C ILE A 2 -1.29 -4.75 4.28
N ARG A 3 -2.34 -4.98 5.07
CA ARG A 3 -3.24 -6.11 4.84
C ARG A 3 -3.90 -6.08 3.46
N ALA A 4 -4.39 -4.92 3.03
CA ALA A 4 -5.02 -4.76 1.71
C ALA A 4 -4.03 -5.03 0.56
N LEU A 5 -2.77 -4.61 0.70
CA LEU A 5 -1.71 -4.96 -0.26
C LEU A 5 -1.53 -6.48 -0.37
N LEU A 6 -1.43 -7.17 0.78
CA LEU A 6 -1.26 -8.63 0.80
C LEU A 6 -2.47 -9.36 0.23
N ASP A 7 -3.68 -8.88 0.55
CA ASP A 7 -4.94 -9.45 0.06
C ASP A 7 -5.09 -9.32 -1.46
N GLU A 8 -4.62 -8.19 -2.02
CA GLU A 8 -4.58 -7.98 -3.46
C GLU A 8 -3.38 -8.64 -4.15
N GLY A 9 -2.56 -9.42 -3.44
CA GLY A 9 -1.47 -10.20 -4.04
C GLY A 9 -0.12 -9.48 -4.14
N PHE A 10 0.04 -8.30 -3.53
CA PHE A 10 1.37 -7.73 -3.37
C PHE A 10 2.21 -8.56 -2.39
N LEU A 11 3.46 -8.78 -2.76
CA LEU A 11 4.44 -9.52 -1.98
C LEU A 11 5.46 -8.56 -1.36
N PHE A 12 5.84 -8.82 -0.10
CA PHE A 12 6.92 -8.08 0.53
C PHE A 12 8.25 -8.38 -0.17
N VAL A 13 8.98 -7.33 -0.55
CA VAL A 13 10.27 -7.46 -1.24
C VAL A 13 11.43 -7.21 -0.29
N ARG A 14 11.42 -6.04 0.39
CA ARG A 14 12.48 -5.64 1.32
C ARG A 14 12.06 -4.47 2.18
N GLN A 15 12.82 -4.25 3.26
CA GLN A 15 12.71 -3.08 4.11
C GLN A 15 14.06 -2.34 4.14
N ARG A 16 14.01 -0.99 4.07
CA ARG A 16 15.17 -0.12 4.32
C ARG A 16 14.77 0.96 5.32
N GLY A 17 15.31 0.87 6.54
CA GLY A 17 14.86 1.71 7.66
C GLY A 17 13.37 1.54 7.92
N SER A 18 12.66 2.64 8.11
CA SER A 18 11.21 2.69 8.32
C SER A 18 10.41 2.62 7.02
N HIS A 19 10.94 2.10 5.90
CA HIS A 19 10.18 1.97 4.66
C HIS A 19 10.17 0.53 4.17
N ARG A 20 8.97 0.00 3.95
CA ARG A 20 8.74 -1.34 3.40
C ARG A 20 8.35 -1.23 1.92
N ARG A 21 8.89 -2.12 1.10
CA ARG A 21 8.55 -2.20 -0.33
C ARG A 21 7.82 -3.49 -0.62
N TYR A 22 6.75 -3.37 -1.40
CA TYR A 22 5.93 -4.47 -1.86
C TYR A 22 5.88 -4.43 -3.40
N ALA A 23 5.82 -5.61 -4.03
CA ALA A 23 5.69 -5.74 -5.48
C ALA A 23 4.59 -6.72 -5.82
N HIS A 24 3.81 -6.40 -6.84
CA HIS A 24 2.80 -7.29 -7.39
C HIS A 24 3.34 -7.95 -8.67
N PRO A 25 2.97 -9.21 -8.98
CA PRO A 25 3.42 -9.91 -10.18
C PRO A 25 3.12 -9.20 -11.50
N ASP A 26 2.09 -8.34 -11.54
CA ASP A 26 1.73 -7.51 -12.70
C ASP A 26 2.67 -6.30 -12.95
N GLY A 27 3.68 -6.11 -12.08
CA GLY A 27 4.67 -5.04 -12.20
C GLY A 27 4.43 -3.82 -11.30
N ARG A 28 3.31 -3.74 -10.56
CA ARG A 28 3.10 -2.65 -9.59
C ARG A 28 4.05 -2.74 -8.41
N ARG A 29 4.44 -1.58 -7.87
CA ARG A 29 5.38 -1.46 -6.75
C ARG A 29 4.90 -0.39 -5.78
N VAL A 30 4.82 -0.77 -4.51
CA VAL A 30 4.33 0.10 -3.43
C VAL A 30 5.40 0.25 -2.36
N THR A 31 5.66 1.48 -1.95
CA THR A 31 6.51 1.83 -0.80
C THR A 31 5.63 2.35 0.31
N VAL A 32 5.56 1.61 1.42
CA VAL A 32 4.79 1.98 2.60
C VAL A 32 5.76 2.47 3.69
N PRO A 33 5.63 3.72 4.17
CA PRO A 33 6.30 4.13 5.39
C PRO A 33 5.76 3.29 6.55
N PHE A 34 6.67 2.65 7.26
CA PHE A 34 6.43 1.80 8.41
C PHE A 34 7.10 2.45 9.63
N THR A 35 6.43 3.46 10.19
CA THR A 35 6.70 3.99 11.54
C THR A 35 5.90 3.18 12.58
N ARG A 36 5.92 3.58 13.85
CA ARG A 36 5.22 2.89 14.94
C ARG A 36 3.79 2.51 14.53
N SER A 37 3.39 1.31 14.91
CA SER A 37 2.06 0.77 14.63
C SER A 37 0.98 1.74 15.12
N GLY A 38 0.19 2.31 14.20
CA GLY A 38 -0.93 3.21 14.51
C GLY A 38 -0.82 4.63 13.95
N ASP A 39 0.30 5.01 13.35
CA ASP A 39 0.45 6.34 12.73
C ASP A 39 -0.42 6.47 11.47
N THR A 40 -1.24 7.51 11.41
CA THR A 40 -2.05 7.85 10.25
C THR A 40 -1.16 8.43 9.15
N PHE A 41 -1.24 7.89 7.94
CA PHE A 41 -0.53 8.48 6.80
C PHE A 41 -1.04 9.90 6.54
N ALA A 42 -0.12 10.84 6.30
CA ALA A 42 -0.51 12.13 5.72
C ALA A 42 -1.32 11.88 4.44
N ALA A 43 -2.37 12.68 4.21
CA ALA A 43 -3.32 12.45 3.12
C ALA A 43 -2.64 12.31 1.75
N GLY A 44 -1.59 13.11 1.48
CA GLY A 44 -0.80 13.01 0.25
C GLY A 44 -0.03 11.70 0.10
N THR A 45 0.50 11.16 1.20
CA THR A 45 1.17 9.86 1.23
C THR A 45 0.17 8.73 0.98
N LEU A 46 -0.99 8.78 1.64
CA LEU A 46 -2.05 7.80 1.43
C LEU A 46 -2.52 7.81 -0.03
N LYS A 47 -2.83 9.00 -0.57
CA LYS A 47 -3.24 9.19 -1.96
C LYS A 47 -2.20 8.65 -2.94
N SER A 48 -0.91 8.95 -2.71
CA SER A 48 0.18 8.45 -3.56
C SER A 48 0.29 6.92 -3.53
N ILE A 49 0.10 6.31 -2.37
CA ILE A 49 0.11 4.84 -2.23
C ILE A 49 -1.06 4.23 -3.00
N VAL A 50 -2.27 4.75 -2.79
CA VAL A 50 -3.51 4.20 -3.37
C VAL A 50 -3.58 4.41 -4.88
N GLU A 51 -3.46 5.65 -5.34
CA GLU A 51 -3.76 6.01 -6.73
C GLU A 51 -2.56 5.80 -7.66
N LEU A 52 -1.34 6.15 -7.22
CA LEU A 52 -0.19 6.18 -8.11
C LEU A 52 0.59 4.86 -8.09
N GLN A 53 0.78 4.29 -6.90
CA GLN A 53 1.61 3.10 -6.71
C GLN A 53 0.80 1.81 -6.81
N ALA A 54 -0.27 1.68 -6.03
CA ALA A 54 -1.15 0.52 -6.04
C ALA A 54 -2.15 0.57 -7.19
N ARG A 55 -2.46 1.77 -7.72
CA ARG A 55 -3.42 1.98 -8.82
C ARG A 55 -4.79 1.37 -8.53
N TRP A 56 -5.24 1.47 -7.28
CA TRP A 56 -6.57 0.99 -6.88
C TRP A 56 -7.65 1.96 -7.36
N SER A 57 -8.71 1.42 -7.95
CA SER A 57 -9.94 2.14 -8.26
C SER A 57 -10.83 2.30 -7.03
N GLY A 58 -11.89 3.10 -7.13
CA GLY A 58 -12.91 3.19 -6.07
C GLY A 58 -13.56 1.84 -5.77
N GLU A 59 -13.76 1.00 -6.79
CA GLU A 59 -14.31 -0.35 -6.65
C GLU A 59 -13.36 -1.28 -5.90
N ASP A 60 -12.06 -1.18 -6.16
CA ASP A 60 -11.03 -1.93 -5.43
C ASP A 60 -11.02 -1.57 -3.95
N LEU A 61 -11.12 -0.28 -3.64
CA LEU A 61 -11.16 0.21 -2.26
C LEU A 61 -12.41 -0.29 -1.53
N GLN A 62 -13.56 -0.31 -2.20
CA GLN A 62 -14.81 -0.85 -1.64
C GLN A 62 -14.72 -2.37 -1.41
N ARG A 63 -14.16 -3.11 -2.38
CA ARG A 63 -13.93 -4.56 -2.25
C ARG A 63 -13.00 -4.90 -1.07
N MET A 64 -12.03 -4.04 -0.79
CA MET A 64 -11.07 -4.20 0.30
C MET A 64 -11.54 -3.63 1.65
N GLY A 65 -12.75 -3.03 1.71
CA GLY A 65 -13.29 -2.42 2.93
C GLY A 65 -12.49 -1.22 3.43
N LEU A 66 -11.91 -0.44 2.51
CA LEU A 66 -11.13 0.76 2.81
C LEU A 66 -11.94 2.07 2.67
N LEU A 67 -13.21 1.95 2.24
CA LEU A 67 -14.22 3.00 2.10
C LEU A 67 -15.43 2.67 2.97
#